data_AF-A0A7Z8E3T4-F1
#
_entry.id   AF-A0A7Z8E3T4-F1
#
_cell.length_a   1.000
_cell.length_b   1.000
_cell.length_c   1.000
_cell.angle_alpha   90.00
_cell.angle_beta   90.00
_cell.angle_gamma   90.00
#
_symmetry.space_group_name_H-M   'P 1'
#
loop_
_entity.id
_entity.type
_entity.pdbx_description
1 polymer ?
#
loop_
_entity_poly.entity_id
_entity_poly.type
_entity_poly.pdbx_seq_one_letter_code
_entity_poly.pdbx_strand_id
1 'polypeptide(L)'
;MFKFNFLYISKIRATWLLYLIGLYPLLIFLAELLNSNFLSLSATQTNSVSFLELFIAIYDTQQKAMISLIIVGYLASLLFYSEISTGRLLFYKDQSRYKIFNSKLTSIISSYFIFLSILLLSTLVVYLFYVNNHQYSSHSFMLNNYKLNQTLILNLLGIFLTDLFLIFYVVIFSVKFNSGITIISMILCYVVIKLTDNINKIKFFPSNFTNLNTDKDFIFSLLAMSTITVVYIIIFYVLAITIFRKIQF
;
A
#
# COMPACT_ATOMS: atom_id res chain seq x y z
N MET A 1 12.45 5.47 -21.14
CA MET A 1 12.36 4.09 -20.59
C MET A 1 11.16 3.94 -19.65
N PHE A 2 10.98 4.86 -18.69
CA PHE A 2 9.80 4.87 -17.81
C PHE A 2 8.47 4.74 -18.56
N LYS A 3 8.24 5.58 -19.58
CA LYS A 3 7.03 5.52 -20.41
C LYS A 3 6.77 4.13 -21.00
N PHE A 4 7.82 3.44 -21.48
CA PHE A 4 7.67 2.10 -22.07
C PHE A 4 7.33 1.05 -21.01
N ASN A 5 8.04 1.04 -19.88
CA ASN A 5 7.79 0.09 -18.79
C ASN A 5 6.42 0.34 -18.14
N PHE A 6 6.02 1.60 -17.99
CA PHE A 6 4.71 1.96 -17.48
C PHE A 6 3.59 1.55 -18.43
N LEU A 7 3.74 1.79 -19.74
CA LEU A 7 2.77 1.33 -20.74
C LEU A 7 2.71 -0.19 -20.81
N TYR A 8 3.84 -0.87 -20.64
CA TYR A 8 3.88 -2.33 -20.58
C TYR A 8 3.12 -2.86 -19.36
N ILE A 9 3.43 -2.35 -18.16
CA ILE A 9 2.72 -2.69 -16.92
C ILE A 9 1.22 -2.45 -17.08
N SER A 10 0.82 -1.29 -17.59
CA SER A 10 -0.59 -0.92 -17.77
C SER A 10 -1.35 -1.84 -18.73
N LYS A 11 -0.67 -2.62 -19.58
CA LYS A 11 -1.29 -3.61 -20.47
C LYS A 11 -1.47 -4.99 -19.83
N ILE A 12 -0.81 -5.26 -18.70
CA ILE A 12 -0.89 -6.55 -18.01
C ILE A 12 -2.27 -6.65 -17.34
N ARG A 13 -2.98 -7.77 -17.53
CA ARG A 13 -4.32 -7.97 -16.92
C ARG A 13 -4.33 -7.79 -15.40
N ALA A 14 -3.22 -8.14 -14.73
CA ALA A 14 -3.05 -7.97 -13.30
C ALA A 14 -3.13 -6.49 -12.84
N THR A 15 -2.67 -5.50 -13.63
CA THR A 15 -2.83 -4.09 -13.24
C THR A 15 -4.27 -3.63 -13.29
N TRP A 16 -5.04 -4.12 -14.25
CA TRP A 16 -6.47 -3.84 -14.33
C TRP A 16 -7.21 -4.43 -13.14
N LEU A 17 -6.83 -5.64 -12.69
CA LEU A 17 -7.33 -6.21 -11.45
C LEU A 17 -6.97 -5.36 -10.23
N LEU A 18 -5.74 -4.84 -10.14
CA LEU A 18 -5.34 -3.90 -9.08
C LEU A 18 -6.26 -2.67 -9.05
N TYR A 19 -6.52 -2.06 -10.21
CA TYR A 19 -7.38 -0.89 -10.31
C TYR A 19 -8.85 -1.19 -9.98
N LEU A 20 -9.37 -2.35 -10.39
CA LEU A 20 -10.71 -2.82 -10.02
C LEU A 20 -10.85 -3.00 -8.51
N ILE A 21 -9.82 -3.51 -7.85
CA ILE A 21 -9.81 -3.64 -6.38
C ILE A 21 -9.86 -2.26 -5.72
N GLY A 22 -9.34 -1.21 -6.35
CA GLY A 22 -9.49 0.17 -5.88
C GLY A 22 -10.95 0.67 -5.87
N LEU A 23 -11.85 0.04 -6.63
CA LEU A 23 -13.28 0.33 -6.62
C LEU A 23 -14.04 -0.41 -5.50
N TYR A 24 -13.35 -1.20 -4.67
CA TYR A 24 -13.92 -1.93 -3.53
C TYR A 24 -14.91 -1.12 -2.67
N PRO A 25 -14.66 0.16 -2.32
CA PRO A 25 -15.61 0.94 -1.54
C PRO A 25 -17.02 1.01 -2.15
N LEU A 26 -17.12 1.03 -3.48
CA LEU A 26 -18.41 1.14 -4.18
C LEU A 26 -19.29 -0.10 -4.01
N LEU A 27 -18.74 -1.23 -3.54
CA LEU A 27 -19.53 -2.41 -3.19
C LEU A 27 -20.55 -2.12 -2.09
N ILE A 28 -20.35 -1.06 -1.29
CA ILE A 28 -21.32 -0.61 -0.28
C ILE A 28 -22.69 -0.30 -0.92
N PHE A 29 -22.71 0.36 -2.09
CA PHE A 29 -23.98 0.63 -2.80
C PHE A 29 -24.67 -0.64 -3.28
N LEU A 30 -23.90 -1.64 -3.74
CA LEU A 30 -24.46 -2.94 -4.11
C LEU A 30 -25.00 -3.68 -2.89
N ALA A 31 -24.31 -3.61 -1.76
CA ALA A 31 -24.73 -4.23 -0.52
C ALA A 31 -26.06 -3.65 0.00
N GLU A 32 -26.25 -2.33 -0.14
CA GLU A 32 -27.50 -1.64 0.16
C GLU A 32 -28.62 -2.07 -0.78
N LEU A 33 -28.36 -2.10 -2.09
CA LEU A 33 -29.36 -2.53 -3.09
C LEU A 33 -29.83 -3.98 -2.87
N LEU A 34 -28.97 -4.82 -2.31
CA LEU A 34 -29.24 -6.23 -1.98
C LEU A 34 -29.77 -6.43 -0.55
N ASN A 35 -30.03 -5.37 0.22
CA ASN A 35 -30.43 -5.42 1.64
C ASN A 35 -29.51 -6.35 2.48
N SER A 36 -28.21 -6.34 2.20
CA SER A 36 -27.26 -7.26 2.82
C SER A 36 -26.47 -6.58 3.94
N ASN A 37 -26.29 -7.28 5.07
CA ASN A 37 -25.53 -6.77 6.22
C ASN A 37 -24.00 -6.79 6.01
N PHE A 38 -23.52 -7.15 4.81
CA PHE A 38 -22.11 -7.45 4.51
C PHE A 38 -21.15 -6.27 4.76
N LEU A 39 -21.67 -5.03 4.79
CA LEU A 39 -20.90 -3.80 4.98
C LEU A 39 -21.61 -2.80 5.90
N SER A 40 -22.42 -3.29 6.85
CA SER A 40 -23.10 -2.41 7.79
C SER A 40 -22.08 -1.66 8.66
N LEU A 41 -21.97 -0.35 8.44
CA LEU A 41 -21.23 0.56 9.31
C LEU A 41 -21.98 0.63 10.65
N SER A 42 -21.61 -0.24 11.59
CA SER A 42 -22.20 -0.29 12.93
C SER A 42 -21.63 0.82 13.82
N ALA A 43 -21.83 2.07 13.40
CA ALA A 43 -21.51 3.22 14.22
C ALA A 43 -22.65 3.44 15.22
N THR A 44 -22.40 3.13 16.50
CA THR A 44 -23.37 3.27 17.60
C THR A 44 -23.50 4.70 18.12
N GLN A 45 -22.63 5.61 17.67
CA GLN A 45 -22.56 7.00 18.12
C GLN A 45 -22.83 8.00 16.99
N THR A 46 -23.70 8.98 17.24
CA THR A 46 -23.99 10.09 16.32
C THR A 46 -22.76 10.96 16.09
N ASN A 47 -22.55 11.47 14.86
CA ASN A 47 -21.39 12.29 14.46
C ASN A 47 -20.00 11.64 14.67
N SER A 48 -19.92 10.32 14.72
CA SER A 48 -18.65 9.62 14.98
C SER A 48 -17.80 9.44 13.73
N VAL A 49 -18.38 9.31 12.54
CA VAL A 49 -17.63 8.91 11.34
C VAL A 49 -17.28 10.13 10.47
N SER A 50 -15.98 10.41 10.33
CA SER A 50 -15.45 11.38 9.36
C SER A 50 -15.01 10.70 8.06
N PHE A 51 -14.85 11.48 6.98
CA PHE A 51 -14.30 10.94 5.73
C PHE A 51 -12.95 10.26 5.94
N LEU A 52 -12.07 10.89 6.72
CA LEU A 52 -10.72 10.40 6.96
C LEU A 52 -10.72 9.07 7.73
N GLU A 53 -11.63 8.92 8.69
CA GLU A 53 -11.81 7.66 9.42
C GLU A 53 -12.36 6.55 8.53
N LEU A 54 -13.35 6.85 7.68
CA LEU A 54 -13.87 5.90 6.69
C LEU A 54 -12.78 5.47 5.70
N PHE A 55 -11.98 6.41 5.21
CA PHE A 55 -10.87 6.10 4.31
C PHE A 55 -9.84 5.20 4.99
N ILE A 56 -9.47 5.48 6.24
CA ILE A 56 -8.54 4.63 7.01
C ILE A 56 -9.13 3.24 7.21
N ALA A 57 -10.40 3.12 7.60
CA ALA A 57 -11.03 1.82 7.81
C ALA A 57 -11.05 0.98 6.54
N ILE A 58 -11.37 1.58 5.39
CA ILE A 58 -11.37 0.87 4.11
C ILE A 58 -9.95 0.55 3.64
N TYR A 59 -9.00 1.45 3.86
CA TYR A 59 -7.61 1.22 3.49
C TYR A 59 -6.96 0.12 4.36
N ASP A 60 -7.22 0.12 5.67
CA ASP A 60 -6.76 -0.92 6.60
C ASP A 60 -7.39 -2.29 6.29
N THR A 61 -8.68 -2.35 5.93
CA THR A 61 -9.32 -3.63 5.51
C THR A 61 -8.72 -4.15 4.20
N GLN A 62 -8.45 -3.27 3.24
CA GLN A 62 -7.72 -3.61 2.00
C GLN A 62 -6.31 -4.11 2.27
N GLN A 63 -5.58 -3.45 3.17
CA GLN A 63 -4.25 -3.88 3.57
C GLN A 63 -4.32 -5.25 4.25
N LYS A 64 -5.23 -5.47 5.20
CA LYS A 64 -5.44 -6.78 5.85
C LYS A 64 -5.77 -7.90 4.88
N ALA A 65 -6.53 -7.61 3.83
CA ALA A 65 -6.81 -8.58 2.77
C ALA A 65 -5.58 -8.92 1.91
N MET A 66 -4.54 -8.08 1.90
CA MET A 66 -3.28 -8.25 1.15
C MET A 66 -3.40 -8.35 -0.38
N ILE A 67 -4.61 -8.40 -0.95
CA ILE A 67 -4.84 -8.68 -2.37
C ILE A 67 -4.12 -7.67 -3.27
N SER A 68 -4.22 -6.38 -2.96
CA SER A 68 -3.58 -5.30 -3.72
C SER A 68 -2.05 -5.45 -3.72
N LEU A 69 -1.45 -5.72 -2.56
CA LEU A 69 -0.01 -5.93 -2.42
C LEU A 69 0.46 -7.23 -3.10
N ILE A 70 -0.34 -8.30 -3.07
CA ILE A 70 -0.02 -9.56 -3.76
C ILE A 70 0.09 -9.34 -5.27
N ILE A 71 -0.84 -8.56 -5.82
CA ILE A 71 -0.80 -8.21 -7.25
C ILE A 71 0.44 -7.36 -7.56
N VAL A 72 0.80 -6.41 -6.70
CA VAL A 72 2.04 -5.63 -6.84
C VAL A 72 3.27 -6.54 -6.81
N GLY A 73 3.32 -7.51 -5.90
CA GLY A 73 4.42 -8.48 -5.84
C GLY A 73 4.49 -9.39 -7.07
N TYR A 74 3.34 -9.80 -7.60
CA TYR A 74 3.28 -10.51 -8.87
C TYR A 74 3.80 -9.65 -10.04
N LEU A 75 3.39 -8.38 -10.13
CA LEU A 75 3.90 -7.44 -11.14
C LEU A 75 5.42 -7.23 -11.03
N ALA A 76 5.95 -7.12 -9.80
CA ALA A 76 7.39 -7.05 -9.58
C ALA A 76 8.10 -8.30 -10.10
N SER A 77 7.57 -9.51 -9.81
CA SER A 77 8.14 -10.76 -10.31
C SER A 77 8.11 -10.87 -11.85
N LEU A 78 7.07 -10.37 -12.50
CA LEU A 78 7.02 -10.34 -13.96
C LEU A 78 8.11 -9.43 -14.54
N LEU A 79 8.27 -8.22 -13.99
CA LEU A 79 9.23 -7.25 -14.51
C LEU A 79 10.68 -7.62 -14.22
N PHE A 80 10.95 -8.23 -13.08
CA PHE A 80 12.31 -8.61 -12.69
C PHE A 80 12.57 -10.07 -13.07
N TYR A 81 12.05 -11.02 -12.29
CA TYR A 81 12.35 -12.44 -12.47
C TYR A 81 12.04 -12.96 -13.88
N SER A 82 10.85 -12.71 -14.42
CA SER A 82 10.46 -13.31 -15.70
C SER A 82 11.29 -12.79 -16.88
N GLU A 83 11.67 -11.51 -16.87
CA GLU A 83 12.55 -10.95 -17.91
C GLU A 83 13.98 -11.47 -17.81
N ILE A 84 14.46 -11.75 -16.59
CA ILE A 84 15.76 -12.38 -16.35
C ILE A 84 15.73 -13.83 -16.84
N SER A 85 14.72 -14.61 -16.42
CA SER A 85 14.64 -16.03 -16.75
C SER A 85 14.39 -16.31 -18.23
N THR A 86 13.68 -15.41 -18.93
CA THR A 86 13.42 -15.53 -20.38
C THR A 86 14.50 -14.91 -21.26
N GLY A 87 15.55 -14.33 -20.67
CA GLY A 87 16.62 -13.67 -21.41
C GLY A 87 16.21 -12.37 -22.11
N ARG A 88 14.97 -11.87 -21.93
CA ARG A 88 14.51 -10.60 -22.54
C ARG A 88 15.36 -9.41 -22.11
N LEU A 89 16.05 -9.53 -20.98
CA LEU A 89 16.99 -8.53 -20.49
C LEU A 89 18.18 -8.30 -21.44
N LEU A 90 18.47 -9.24 -22.36
CA LEU A 90 19.43 -9.13 -23.48
C LEU A 90 19.12 -7.96 -24.42
N PHE A 91 17.84 -7.69 -24.68
CA PHE A 91 17.43 -6.60 -25.58
C PHE A 91 17.76 -5.21 -25.03
N TYR A 92 18.13 -5.12 -23.76
CA TYR A 92 18.53 -3.88 -23.10
C TYR A 92 20.04 -3.80 -22.83
N LYS A 93 20.87 -4.57 -23.57
CA LYS A 93 22.33 -4.63 -23.34
C LYS A 93 23.04 -3.28 -23.39
N ASP A 94 22.56 -2.34 -24.22
CA ASP A 94 23.18 -1.04 -24.42
C ASP A 94 22.71 0.02 -23.40
N GLN A 95 21.79 -0.33 -22.50
CA GLN A 95 21.27 0.56 -21.47
C GLN A 95 21.93 0.27 -20.12
N SER A 96 22.27 1.33 -19.38
CA SER A 96 22.79 1.19 -18.01
C SER A 96 21.81 0.43 -17.12
N ARG A 97 22.28 -0.57 -16.38
CA ARG A 97 21.46 -1.38 -15.46
C ARG A 97 20.69 -0.53 -14.44
N TYR A 98 21.31 0.56 -13.99
CA TYR A 98 20.71 1.53 -13.07
C TYR A 98 19.40 2.14 -13.64
N LYS A 99 19.45 2.60 -14.90
CA LYS A 99 18.29 3.19 -15.58
C LYS A 99 17.17 2.18 -15.83
N ILE A 100 17.52 0.91 -16.12
CA ILE A 100 16.54 -0.18 -16.27
C ILE A 100 15.84 -0.43 -14.93
N PHE A 101 16.61 -0.65 -13.87
CA PHE A 101 16.10 -0.94 -12.53
C PHE A 101 15.19 0.19 -12.03
N ASN A 102 15.67 1.43 -12.06
CA ASN A 102 14.88 2.58 -11.63
C ASN A 102 13.62 2.75 -12.46
N SER A 103 13.70 2.53 -13.77
CA SER A 103 12.53 2.61 -14.63
C SER A 103 11.47 1.56 -14.27
N LYS A 104 11.86 0.34 -13.90
CA LYS A 104 10.91 -0.71 -13.49
C LYS A 104 10.30 -0.41 -12.12
N LEU A 105 11.15 -0.05 -11.16
CA LEU A 105 10.74 0.32 -9.81
C LEU A 105 9.77 1.50 -9.80
N THR A 106 10.10 2.57 -10.53
CA THR A 106 9.20 3.73 -10.69
C THR A 106 7.88 3.36 -11.34
N SER A 107 7.87 2.44 -12.32
CA SER A 107 6.63 1.99 -12.94
C SER A 107 5.75 1.19 -11.97
N ILE A 108 6.33 0.32 -11.13
CA ILE A 108 5.59 -0.38 -10.06
C ILE A 108 4.99 0.62 -9.06
N ILE A 109 5.82 1.53 -8.53
CA ILE A 109 5.38 2.54 -7.57
C ILE A 109 4.26 3.42 -8.16
N SER A 110 4.41 3.86 -9.42
CA SER A 110 3.37 4.66 -10.08
C SER A 110 2.05 3.91 -10.25
N SER A 111 2.07 2.60 -10.56
CA SER A 111 0.84 1.80 -10.65
C SER A 111 0.13 1.69 -9.30
N TYR A 112 0.89 1.56 -8.21
CA TYR A 112 0.33 1.55 -6.86
C TYR A 112 -0.26 2.91 -6.44
N PHE A 113 0.37 4.03 -6.81
CA PHE A 113 -0.21 5.37 -6.59
C PHE A 113 -1.51 5.61 -7.37
N ILE A 114 -1.61 5.08 -8.59
CA ILE A 114 -2.87 5.14 -9.36
C ILE A 114 -3.96 4.35 -8.62
N PHE A 115 -3.64 3.16 -8.12
CA PHE A 115 -4.56 2.38 -7.28
C PHE A 115 -5.03 3.16 -6.05
N LEU A 116 -4.11 3.77 -5.30
CA LEU A 116 -4.47 4.60 -4.13
C LEU A 116 -5.36 5.79 -4.51
N SER A 117 -5.10 6.41 -5.67
CA SER A 117 -5.92 7.52 -6.16
C SER A 117 -7.34 7.08 -6.50
N ILE A 118 -7.49 5.90 -7.12
CA ILE A 118 -8.81 5.30 -7.41
C ILE A 118 -9.54 4.98 -6.10
N LEU A 119 -8.83 4.42 -5.10
CA LEU A 119 -9.39 4.09 -3.79
C LEU A 119 -9.85 5.35 -3.04
N LEU A 120 -9.09 6.44 -3.10
CA LEU A 120 -9.49 7.73 -2.52
C LEU A 120 -10.73 8.29 -3.22
N LEU A 121 -10.79 8.25 -4.55
CA LEU A 121 -11.96 8.73 -5.30
C LEU A 121 -13.20 7.89 -5.02
N SER A 122 -13.08 6.56 -4.98
CA SER A 122 -14.20 5.66 -4.72
C SER A 122 -14.74 5.81 -3.29
N THR A 123 -13.87 5.93 -2.29
CA THR A 123 -14.28 6.24 -0.90
C THR A 123 -14.94 7.62 -0.78
N LEU A 124 -14.46 8.62 -1.52
CA LEU A 124 -15.07 9.96 -1.53
C LEU A 124 -16.50 9.92 -2.08
N VAL A 125 -16.72 9.18 -3.17
CA VAL A 125 -18.08 8.96 -3.72
C VAL A 125 -18.98 8.28 -2.67
N VAL A 126 -18.51 7.23 -2.00
CA VAL A 126 -19.28 6.57 -0.93
C VAL A 126 -19.59 7.54 0.21
N TYR A 127 -18.61 8.33 0.64
CA TYR A 127 -18.82 9.26 1.76
C TYR A 127 -19.89 10.31 1.43
N LEU A 128 -19.82 10.93 0.26
CA LEU A 128 -20.75 11.98 -0.15
C LEU A 128 -22.17 11.47 -0.38
N PHE A 129 -22.33 10.32 -1.04
CA PHE A 129 -23.64 9.84 -1.48
C PHE A 129 -24.32 8.85 -0.52
N TYR A 130 -23.55 8.13 0.31
CA TYR A 130 -24.09 7.14 1.24
C TYR A 130 -23.96 7.63 2.68
N VAL A 131 -22.73 7.78 3.18
CA VAL A 131 -22.49 8.04 4.61
C VAL A 131 -23.06 9.38 5.06
N ASN A 132 -22.93 10.43 4.25
CA ASN A 132 -23.42 11.76 4.59
C ASN A 132 -24.94 11.82 4.78
N ASN A 133 -25.70 10.83 4.28
CA ASN A 133 -27.15 10.76 4.45
C ASN A 133 -27.56 10.07 5.77
N HIS A 134 -26.62 9.52 6.53
CA HIS A 134 -26.89 8.82 7.77
C HIS A 134 -26.55 9.66 9.03
N GLN A 135 -27.29 9.41 10.12
CA GLN A 135 -27.18 10.14 11.39
C GLN A 135 -25.83 9.97 12.12
N TYR A 136 -25.05 8.95 11.76
CA TYR A 136 -23.70 8.73 12.33
C TYR A 136 -22.60 9.54 11.63
N SER A 137 -22.89 10.19 10.50
CA SER A 137 -21.93 11.03 9.79
C SER A 137 -21.62 12.31 10.56
N SER A 138 -20.34 12.63 10.69
CA SER A 138 -19.88 13.93 11.20
C SER A 138 -20.04 15.07 10.18
N HIS A 139 -20.50 14.79 8.96
CA HIS A 139 -20.68 15.73 7.85
C HIS A 139 -19.43 16.58 7.53
N SER A 140 -18.26 16.10 7.93
CA SER A 140 -16.99 16.81 7.86
C SER A 140 -15.86 15.88 7.47
N PHE A 141 -14.85 16.44 6.81
CA PHE A 141 -13.68 15.69 6.37
C PHE A 141 -12.84 15.17 7.54
N MET A 142 -12.82 15.90 8.65
CA MET A 142 -12.11 15.58 9.90
C MET A 142 -13.05 15.77 11.08
N LEU A 143 -12.80 15.08 12.19
CA LEU A 143 -13.59 15.20 13.41
C LEU A 143 -13.34 16.55 14.10
N ASN A 144 -14.28 17.00 14.93
CA ASN A 144 -14.10 18.22 15.75
C ASN A 144 -13.08 18.04 16.89
N ASN A 145 -12.56 16.82 17.12
CA ASN A 145 -11.58 16.53 18.16
C ASN A 145 -10.15 16.49 17.60
N TYR A 146 -9.34 17.48 18.00
CA TYR A 146 -7.95 17.63 17.55
C TYR A 146 -7.07 16.40 17.85
N LYS A 147 -7.20 15.80 19.04
CA LYS A 147 -6.38 14.65 19.46
C LYS A 147 -6.69 13.40 18.64
N LEU A 148 -7.96 13.16 18.34
CA LEU A 148 -8.39 12.04 17.49
C LEU A 148 -7.90 12.23 16.05
N ASN A 149 -7.97 13.45 15.51
CA ASN A 149 -7.45 13.72 14.18
C ASN A 149 -5.95 13.44 14.07
N GLN A 150 -5.16 13.79 15.09
CA GLN A 150 -3.73 13.45 15.14
C GLN A 150 -3.49 11.94 15.10
N THR A 151 -4.22 11.15 15.89
CA THR A 151 -4.10 9.69 15.86
C THR A 151 -4.50 9.12 14.49
N LEU A 152 -5.56 9.65 13.88
CA LEU A 152 -6.00 9.19 12.57
C LEU A 152 -4.97 9.50 11.47
N ILE A 153 -4.34 10.68 11.50
CA ILE A 153 -3.27 11.03 10.57
C ILE A 153 -2.07 10.08 10.71
N LEU A 154 -1.68 9.74 11.95
CA LEU A 154 -0.61 8.75 12.18
C LEU A 154 -0.99 7.36 11.66
N ASN A 155 -2.24 6.93 11.85
CA ASN A 155 -2.71 5.65 11.33
C ASN A 155 -2.63 5.60 9.81
N LEU A 156 -3.12 6.63 9.13
CA LEU A 156 -3.06 6.73 7.67
C LEU A 156 -1.62 6.67 7.16
N LEU A 157 -0.73 7.47 7.77
CA LEU A 157 0.69 7.46 7.43
C LEU A 157 1.34 6.11 7.72
N GLY A 158 0.99 5.47 8.85
CA GLY A 158 1.49 4.15 9.23
C GLY A 158 1.16 3.09 8.18
N ILE A 159 -0.11 2.99 7.78
CA ILE A 159 -0.57 2.07 6.74
C ILE A 159 0.18 2.33 5.43
N PHE A 160 0.21 3.59 4.98
CA PHE A 160 0.89 3.96 3.73
C PHE A 160 2.39 3.63 3.73
N LEU A 161 3.08 3.95 4.83
CA LEU A 161 4.50 3.69 4.99
C LEU A 161 4.82 2.19 5.06
N THR A 162 3.96 1.38 5.70
CA THR A 162 4.10 -0.07 5.69
C THR A 162 3.93 -0.67 4.29
N ASP A 163 3.00 -0.15 3.48
CA ASP A 163 2.83 -0.58 2.09
C ASP A 163 4.07 -0.24 1.25
N LEU A 164 4.60 0.97 1.38
CA LEU A 164 5.86 1.34 0.70
C LEU A 164 7.00 0.40 1.11
N PHE A 165 7.17 0.12 2.40
CA PHE A 165 8.17 -0.82 2.90
C PHE A 165 8.04 -2.19 2.23
N LEU A 166 6.82 -2.75 2.17
CA LEU A 166 6.56 -4.06 1.55
C LEU A 166 6.86 -4.05 0.05
N ILE A 167 6.52 -2.98 -0.67
CA ILE A 167 6.82 -2.86 -2.10
C ILE A 167 8.34 -2.94 -2.35
N PHE A 168 9.14 -2.20 -1.58
CA PHE A 168 10.60 -2.26 -1.70
C PHE A 168 11.17 -3.63 -1.30
N TYR A 169 10.64 -4.23 -0.24
CA TYR A 169 11.01 -5.58 0.20
C TYR A 169 10.79 -6.61 -0.92
N VAL A 170 9.63 -6.59 -1.57
CA VAL A 170 9.30 -7.54 -2.65
C VAL A 170 10.15 -7.34 -3.88
N VAL A 171 10.50 -6.10 -4.22
CA VAL A 171 11.39 -5.83 -5.36
C VAL A 171 12.72 -6.57 -5.18
N ILE A 172 13.31 -6.61 -3.99
CA ILE A 172 14.55 -7.37 -3.74
C ILE A 172 14.37 -8.85 -4.04
N PHE A 173 13.33 -9.46 -3.47
CA PHE A 173 13.07 -10.88 -3.66
C PHE A 173 12.80 -11.20 -5.13
N SER A 174 12.09 -10.31 -5.84
CA SER A 174 11.71 -10.48 -7.25
C SER A 174 12.89 -10.48 -8.22
N VAL A 175 14.05 -9.97 -7.80
CA VAL A 175 15.26 -10.01 -8.63
C VAL A 175 15.87 -11.41 -8.69
N LYS A 176 15.70 -12.23 -7.64
CA LYS A 176 16.33 -13.57 -7.55
C LYS A 176 15.34 -14.72 -7.63
N PHE A 177 14.15 -14.55 -7.08
CA PHE A 177 13.22 -15.66 -6.85
C PHE A 177 12.01 -15.59 -7.78
N ASN A 178 11.40 -16.76 -8.01
CA ASN A 178 10.20 -16.87 -8.82
C ASN A 178 8.99 -16.15 -8.18
N SER A 179 7.92 -15.97 -8.97
CA SER A 179 6.69 -15.30 -8.52
C SER A 179 6.12 -15.90 -7.24
N GLY A 180 6.02 -17.23 -7.13
CA GLY A 180 5.49 -17.91 -5.94
C GLY A 180 6.25 -17.57 -4.66
N ILE A 181 7.58 -17.72 -4.69
CA ILE A 181 8.45 -17.44 -3.53
C ILE A 181 8.39 -15.96 -3.17
N THR A 182 8.35 -15.05 -4.16
CA THR A 182 8.26 -13.61 -3.89
C THR A 182 6.99 -13.24 -3.15
N ILE A 183 5.85 -13.79 -3.58
CA ILE A 183 4.55 -13.54 -2.95
C ILE A 183 4.50 -14.15 -1.55
N ILE A 184 4.94 -15.40 -1.38
CA ILE A 184 4.98 -16.05 -0.06
C ILE A 184 5.89 -15.26 0.90
N SER A 185 7.05 -14.80 0.44
CA SER A 185 7.98 -14.01 1.26
C SER A 185 7.36 -12.68 1.71
N MET A 186 6.55 -12.06 0.86
CA MET A 186 5.83 -10.83 1.19
C MET A 186 4.77 -11.08 2.26
N ILE A 187 3.98 -12.13 2.10
CA ILE A 187 2.92 -12.51 3.06
C ILE A 187 3.54 -12.81 4.42
N LEU A 188 4.62 -13.60 4.46
CA LEU A 188 5.35 -13.89 5.70
C LEU A 188 5.89 -12.61 6.35
N CYS A 189 6.47 -11.71 5.56
CA CYS A 189 6.95 -10.42 6.05
C CYS A 189 5.81 -9.60 6.67
N TYR A 190 4.66 -9.51 6.00
CA TYR A 190 3.48 -8.83 6.53
C TYR A 190 2.96 -9.44 7.84
N VAL A 191 2.91 -10.78 7.93
CA VAL A 191 2.52 -11.46 9.17
C VAL A 191 3.48 -11.09 10.31
N VAL A 192 4.79 -11.05 10.06
CA VAL A 192 5.77 -10.61 11.06
C VAL A 192 5.51 -9.17 11.50
N ILE A 193 5.23 -8.26 10.56
CA ILE A 193 4.87 -6.86 10.89
C ILE A 193 3.66 -6.84 11.83
N LYS A 194 2.56 -7.51 11.47
CA LYS A 194 1.34 -7.51 12.29
C LYS A 194 1.51 -8.21 13.64
N LEU A 195 2.36 -9.22 13.75
CA LEU A 195 2.73 -9.80 15.04
C LEU A 195 3.49 -8.80 15.91
N THR A 196 4.39 -8.02 15.33
CA THR A 196 5.11 -6.98 16.09
C THR A 196 4.25 -5.77 16.45
N ASP A 197 3.27 -5.39 15.62
CA ASP A 197 2.29 -4.34 15.94
C ASP A 197 1.57 -4.63 17.27
N ASN A 198 1.28 -5.91 17.53
CA ASN A 198 0.62 -6.36 18.76
C ASN A 198 1.55 -6.40 19.99
N ILE A 199 2.87 -6.38 19.80
CA ILE A 199 3.86 -6.45 20.88
C ILE A 199 4.34 -5.03 21.18
N ASN A 200 3.69 -4.36 22.14
CA ASN A 200 3.96 -2.97 22.55
C ASN A 200 5.42 -2.64 22.89
N LYS A 201 6.29 -3.63 23.12
CA LYS A 201 7.71 -3.45 23.48
C LYS A 201 8.64 -3.29 22.28
N ILE A 202 8.23 -3.69 21.08
CA ILE A 202 9.10 -3.75 19.91
C ILE A 202 8.61 -2.74 18.87
N LYS A 203 9.37 -1.67 18.62
CA LYS A 203 9.03 -0.62 17.65
C LYS A 203 9.98 -0.64 16.45
N PHE A 204 9.88 -1.66 15.61
CA PHE A 204 10.70 -1.78 14.39
C PHE A 204 9.97 -1.38 13.11
N PHE A 205 8.63 -1.36 13.10
CA PHE A 205 7.86 -1.04 11.91
C PHE A 205 7.10 0.28 12.04
N PRO A 206 6.77 0.93 10.91
CA PRO A 206 6.11 2.24 10.92
C PRO A 206 4.75 2.18 11.61
N SER A 207 4.02 1.08 11.45
CA SER A 207 2.74 0.81 12.11
C SER A 207 2.81 0.84 13.64
N ASN A 208 3.98 0.61 14.26
CA ASN A 208 4.13 0.49 15.73
C ASN A 208 4.14 1.85 16.46
N PHE A 209 4.16 2.96 15.72
CA PHE A 209 4.23 4.32 16.26
C PHE A 209 2.89 5.06 16.17
N THR A 210 1.82 4.35 15.79
CA THR A 210 0.47 4.89 15.63
C THR A 210 -0.21 5.25 16.96
N ASN A 211 0.17 4.59 18.05
CA ASN A 211 -0.39 4.82 19.38
C ASN A 211 0.30 6.02 20.07
N LEU A 212 -0.47 7.08 20.30
CA LEU A 212 -0.03 8.26 21.07
C LEU A 212 -0.31 8.06 22.57
N ASN A 213 0.75 7.96 23.36
CA ASN A 213 0.63 7.87 24.81
C ASN A 213 0.54 9.28 25.46
N THR A 214 1.16 10.31 24.88
CA THR A 214 1.06 11.71 25.34
C THR A 214 0.95 12.73 24.20
N ASP A 215 0.43 13.93 24.49
CA ASP A 215 0.14 14.97 23.50
C ASP A 215 1.40 15.60 22.86
N LYS A 216 2.58 15.41 23.47
CA LYS A 216 3.88 15.84 22.90
C LYS A 216 4.51 14.81 21.97
N ASP A 217 3.89 13.63 21.82
CA ASP A 217 4.48 12.50 21.10
C ASP A 217 4.16 12.48 19.60
N PHE A 218 3.24 13.30 19.08
CA PHE A 218 2.83 13.26 17.66
C PHE A 218 3.98 13.57 16.69
N ILE A 219 4.74 14.63 16.96
CA ILE A 219 5.87 14.99 16.09
C ILE A 219 6.97 13.92 16.19
N PHE A 220 7.21 13.41 17.39
CA PHE A 220 8.21 12.37 17.62
C PHE A 220 7.84 11.06 16.91
N SER A 221 6.57 10.61 17.01
CA SER A 221 6.11 9.40 16.32
C SER A 221 6.19 9.56 14.81
N LEU A 222 5.77 10.71 14.27
CA LEU A 222 5.85 10.99 12.84
C LEU A 222 7.30 10.97 12.33
N LEU A 223 8.23 11.60 13.06
CA LEU A 223 9.66 11.57 12.73
C LEU A 223 10.25 10.16 12.85
N ALA A 224 9.89 9.40 13.88
CA ALA A 224 10.37 8.03 14.06
C ALA A 224 9.89 7.11 12.91
N MET A 225 8.61 7.19 12.54
CA MET A 225 8.04 6.41 11.43
C MET A 225 8.72 6.73 10.10
N SER A 226 8.85 8.01 9.77
CA SER A 226 9.47 8.46 8.53
C SER A 226 10.96 8.09 8.47
N THR A 227 11.71 8.28 9.54
CA THR A 227 13.14 7.93 9.58
C THR A 227 13.37 6.43 9.39
N ILE A 228 12.62 5.58 10.10
CA ILE A 228 12.72 4.12 9.98
C ILE A 228 12.42 3.66 8.54
N THR A 229 11.37 4.20 7.93
CA THR A 229 10.99 3.83 6.54
C THR A 229 12.05 4.23 5.54
N VAL A 230 12.59 5.45 5.65
CA VAL A 230 13.65 5.93 4.77
C VAL A 230 14.90 5.05 4.90
N VAL A 231 15.29 4.68 6.12
CA VAL A 231 16.42 3.78 6.36
C VAL A 231 16.19 2.43 5.68
N TYR A 232 15.02 1.82 5.85
CA TYR A 232 14.71 0.53 5.20
C TYR A 232 14.67 0.65 3.68
N ILE A 233 14.04 1.69 3.13
CA ILE A 233 13.97 1.92 1.69
C ILE A 233 15.38 2.06 1.09
N ILE A 234 16.27 2.81 1.75
CA ILE A 234 17.66 2.96 1.30
C ILE A 234 18.38 1.62 1.30
N ILE A 235 18.32 0.88 2.41
CA ILE A 235 18.96 -0.43 2.53
C ILE A 235 18.47 -1.37 1.44
N PHE A 236 17.15 -1.46 1.27
CA PHE A 236 16.54 -2.35 0.30
C PHE A 236 16.82 -1.96 -1.15
N TYR A 237 16.80 -0.66 -1.45
CA TYR A 237 17.16 -0.16 -2.78
C TYR A 237 18.61 -0.48 -3.14
N VAL A 238 19.55 -0.25 -2.22
CA VAL A 238 20.98 -0.53 -2.44
C VAL A 238 21.22 -2.04 -2.60
N LEU A 239 20.56 -2.88 -1.79
CA LEU A 239 20.65 -4.34 -1.94
C LEU A 239 20.05 -4.81 -3.27
N ALA A 240 18.87 -4.32 -3.65
CA ALA A 240 18.21 -4.72 -4.89
C ALA A 240 19.08 -4.36 -6.11
N ILE A 241 19.65 -3.16 -6.15
CA ILE A 241 20.44 -2.71 -7.30
C ILE A 241 21.80 -3.38 -7.40
N THR A 242 22.44 -3.66 -6.26
CA THR A 242 23.71 -4.40 -6.24
C THR A 242 23.52 -5.83 -6.71
N ILE A 243 22.42 -6.48 -6.32
CA ILE A 243 22.05 -7.81 -6.84
C ILE A 243 21.75 -7.74 -8.34
N PHE A 244 20.90 -6.81 -8.76
CA PHE A 244 20.47 -6.68 -10.16
C PHE A 244 21.65 -6.42 -11.11
N ARG A 245 22.67 -5.68 -10.67
CA ARG A 245 23.91 -5.44 -11.45
C ARG A 245 24.77 -6.68 -11.66
N LYS A 246 24.73 -7.65 -10.74
CA LYS A 246 25.55 -8.88 -10.81
C LYS A 246 24.96 -9.92 -11.78
N ILE A 247 23.75 -9.72 -12.26
CA ILE A 247 23.09 -10.66 -13.20
C ILE A 247 23.71 -10.49 -14.58
N GLN A 248 24.50 -11.50 -14.98
CA GLN A 248 25.08 -11.63 -16.31
C GLN A 248 24.08 -12.33 -17.25
N PHE A 249 24.29 -12.10 -18.55
CA PHE A 249 23.49 -12.66 -19.62
C PHE A 249 23.63 -14.18 -19.72
#